data_AF-A0A535GV43-F1
#
_entry.id   AF-A0A535GV43-F1
#
_cell.length_a   1.000
_cell.length_b   1.000
_cell.length_c   1.000
_cell.angle_alpha   90.00
_cell.angle_beta   90.00
_cell.angle_gamma   90.00
#
_symmetry.space_group_name_H-M   'P 1'
#
loop_
_entity.id
_entity.type
_entity.pdbx_description
1 polymer ?
#
loop_
_entity_poly.entity_id
_entity_poly.type
_entity_poly.pdbx_seq_one_letter_code
_entity_poly.pdbx_strand_id
1 'polypeptide(L)'
;MRGPADPRPPAPDFGRVSAEHAQAFIAIINTLHSGPTAPSFGRLLQKKLEPDDYMLLAHLFEEISVLALHHLIPEALLFDAFAFDLYWDELREDVLALRAETGNEKFCENFEIAAERARDYRHDRPPKLRWKHRGGGEAPQDPPGGLGVRRPGPRPRGAPSAPSPVGSTET
;
A
#
# COMPACT_ATOMS: atom_id res chain seq x y z
N MET A 1 -19.13 22.83 37.67
CA MET A 1 -20.04 21.98 36.86
C MET A 1 -19.60 22.07 35.40
N ARG A 2 -19.04 21.00 34.83
CA ARG A 2 -18.77 20.87 33.38
C ARG A 2 -19.94 20.11 32.75
N GLY A 3 -20.48 20.62 31.66
CA GLY A 3 -21.64 20.07 30.95
C GLY A 3 -21.38 18.67 30.38
N PRO A 4 -22.45 17.95 29.96
CA PRO A 4 -22.35 16.58 29.51
C PRO A 4 -21.53 16.55 28.22
N ALA A 5 -20.34 15.94 28.29
CA ALA A 5 -19.52 15.68 27.13
C ALA A 5 -20.27 14.72 26.21
N ASP A 6 -20.36 15.13 24.95
CA ASP A 6 -20.80 14.34 23.79
C ASP A 6 -20.36 12.85 23.92
N PRO A 7 -21.28 11.87 23.93
CA PRO A 7 -21.01 10.47 24.25
C PRO A 7 -20.38 9.72 23.06
N ARG A 8 -19.62 10.41 22.21
CA ARG A 8 -18.95 9.74 21.09
C ARG A 8 -17.90 8.78 21.68
N PRO A 9 -17.91 7.51 21.26
CA PRO A 9 -16.88 6.57 21.68
C PRO A 9 -15.51 7.16 21.33
N PRO A 10 -14.48 6.91 22.16
CA PRO A 10 -13.14 7.38 21.89
C PRO A 10 -12.71 6.88 20.50
N ALA A 11 -12.04 7.75 19.74
CA ALA A 11 -11.54 7.39 18.42
C ALA A 11 -10.67 6.12 18.51
N PRO A 12 -10.77 5.19 17.53
CA PRO A 12 -10.00 3.96 17.58
C PRO A 12 -8.49 4.22 17.67
N ASP A 13 -7.78 3.47 18.53
CA ASP A 13 -6.32 3.49 18.56
C ASP A 13 -5.78 2.55 17.49
N PHE A 14 -5.07 3.11 16.52
CA PHE A 14 -4.46 2.38 15.40
C PHE A 14 -2.96 2.09 15.65
N GLY A 15 -2.48 2.33 16.86
CA GLY A 15 -1.10 2.10 17.26
C GLY A 15 -0.13 3.20 16.80
N ARG A 16 1.04 3.23 17.43
CA ARG A 16 2.11 4.20 17.14
C ARG A 16 3.25 3.52 16.39
N VAL A 17 3.65 4.13 15.29
CA VAL A 17 4.76 3.64 14.48
C VAL A 17 6.09 4.03 15.14
N SER A 18 6.88 3.03 15.49
CA SER A 18 8.30 3.13 15.86
C SER A 18 9.20 2.44 14.83
N ALA A 19 10.52 2.65 14.94
CA ALA A 19 11.53 2.03 14.07
C ALA A 19 11.57 0.49 14.19
N GLU A 20 11.12 -0.08 15.31
CA GLU A 20 11.13 -1.53 15.55
C GLU A 20 10.23 -2.29 14.57
N HIS A 21 9.18 -1.64 14.05
CA HIS A 21 8.26 -2.26 13.09
C HIS A 21 8.80 -2.30 11.67
N ALA A 22 9.91 -1.60 11.38
CA ALA A 22 10.43 -1.48 10.02
C ALA A 22 10.80 -2.84 9.42
N GLN A 23 11.37 -3.75 10.22
CA GLN A 23 11.77 -5.06 9.74
C GLN A 23 10.57 -5.92 9.33
N ALA A 24 9.51 -5.95 10.16
CA ALA A 24 8.28 -6.67 9.85
C ALA A 24 7.61 -6.10 8.59
N PHE A 25 7.53 -4.76 8.51
CA PHE A 25 6.96 -4.09 7.35
C PHE A 25 7.74 -4.39 6.05
N ILE A 26 9.07 -4.31 6.08
CA ILE A 26 9.92 -4.64 4.93
C ILE A 26 9.73 -6.11 4.51
N ALA A 27 9.60 -7.03 5.48
CA ALA A 27 9.33 -8.43 5.17
C ALA A 27 7.98 -8.61 4.45
N ILE A 28 6.92 -7.93 4.89
CA ILE A 28 5.61 -7.94 4.22
C ILE A 28 5.73 -7.42 2.78
N ILE A 29 6.42 -6.28 2.59
CA ILE A 29 6.65 -5.70 1.26
C ILE A 29 7.42 -6.66 0.36
N ASN A 30 8.47 -7.31 0.87
CA ASN A 30 9.24 -8.28 0.09
C ASN A 30 8.41 -9.50 -0.29
N THR A 31 7.56 -10.01 0.61
CA THR A 31 6.61 -11.09 0.28
C THR A 31 5.70 -10.65 -0.86
N LEU A 32 5.09 -9.47 -0.77
CA LEU A 32 4.17 -8.95 -1.78
C LEU A 32 4.82 -8.66 -3.14
N HIS A 33 6.10 -8.29 -3.17
CA HIS A 33 6.73 -7.76 -4.39
C HIS A 33 7.87 -8.60 -4.96
N SER A 34 8.36 -9.62 -4.25
CA SER A 34 9.53 -10.41 -4.68
C SER A 34 9.33 -11.92 -4.62
N GLY A 35 8.16 -12.38 -4.17
CA GLY A 35 7.81 -13.79 -4.05
C GLY A 35 6.81 -14.30 -5.10
N PRO A 36 6.31 -15.54 -4.93
CA PRO A 36 5.29 -16.14 -5.82
C PRO A 36 3.97 -15.35 -5.85
N THR A 37 3.74 -14.50 -4.85
CA THR A 37 2.58 -13.61 -4.71
C THR A 37 2.69 -12.34 -5.54
N ALA A 38 3.88 -11.98 -6.04
CA ALA A 38 4.10 -10.72 -6.73
C ALA A 38 3.28 -10.56 -8.04
N PRO A 39 3.15 -11.58 -8.90
CA PRO A 39 2.28 -11.48 -10.08
C PRO A 39 0.82 -11.24 -9.71
N SER A 40 0.28 -12.02 -8.76
CA SER A 40 -1.10 -11.90 -8.27
C SER A 40 -1.37 -10.54 -7.64
N PHE A 41 -0.46 -10.05 -6.80
CA PHE A 41 -0.58 -8.72 -6.20
C PHE A 41 -0.48 -7.62 -7.27
N GLY A 42 0.40 -7.76 -8.26
CA GLY A 42 0.46 -6.86 -9.41
C GLY A 42 -0.85 -6.82 -10.20
N ARG A 43 -1.49 -7.97 -10.41
CA ARG A 43 -2.81 -8.08 -11.06
C ARG A 43 -3.94 -7.48 -10.22
N LEU A 44 -3.90 -7.63 -8.89
CA LEU A 44 -4.83 -6.95 -7.97
C LEU A 44 -4.76 -5.43 -8.16
N LEU A 45 -3.54 -4.86 -8.13
CA LEU A 45 -3.34 -3.42 -8.30
C LEU A 45 -3.80 -2.92 -9.68
N GLN A 46 -3.82 -3.79 -10.70
CA GLN A 46 -4.32 -3.49 -12.04
C GLN A 46 -5.80 -3.82 -12.25
N LYS A 47 -6.48 -4.41 -11.24
CA LYS A 47 -7.84 -4.95 -11.35
C LYS A 47 -8.00 -5.95 -12.50
N LYS A 48 -7.05 -6.87 -12.61
CA LYS A 48 -7.00 -7.92 -13.64
C LYS A 48 -6.76 -9.29 -13.02
N LEU A 49 -7.47 -9.60 -11.94
CA LEU A 49 -7.32 -10.86 -11.22
C LEU A 49 -7.71 -12.05 -12.10
N GLU A 50 -6.91 -13.11 -11.99
CA GLU A 50 -7.21 -14.44 -12.52
C GLU A 50 -7.84 -15.31 -11.42
N PRO A 51 -8.58 -16.38 -11.76
CA PRO A 51 -9.27 -17.22 -10.76
C PRO A 51 -8.37 -17.72 -9.62
N ASP A 52 -7.13 -18.09 -9.91
CA ASP A 52 -6.18 -18.59 -8.91
C ASP A 52 -5.65 -17.49 -7.97
N ASP A 53 -5.79 -16.21 -8.34
CA ASP A 53 -5.30 -15.09 -7.53
C ASP A 53 -6.16 -14.87 -6.29
N TYR A 54 -7.49 -15.04 -6.41
CA TYR A 54 -8.44 -14.71 -5.35
C TYR A 54 -8.13 -15.46 -4.07
N MET A 55 -7.91 -16.77 -4.19
CA MET A 55 -7.60 -17.61 -3.03
C MET A 55 -6.24 -17.33 -2.42
N LEU A 56 -5.22 -17.14 -3.26
CA LEU A 56 -3.88 -16.81 -2.78
C LEU A 56 -3.88 -15.47 -2.03
N LEU A 57 -4.51 -14.44 -2.61
CA LEU A 57 -4.52 -13.10 -2.04
C LEU A 57 -5.40 -13.02 -0.78
N ALA A 58 -6.55 -13.68 -0.76
CA ALA A 58 -7.41 -13.71 0.43
C ALA A 58 -6.69 -14.33 1.64
N HIS A 59 -5.98 -15.45 1.46
CA HIS A 59 -5.16 -16.03 2.52
C HIS A 59 -3.99 -15.12 2.90
N LEU A 60 -3.30 -14.54 1.91
CA LEU A 60 -2.18 -13.65 2.21
C LEU A 60 -2.61 -12.45 3.07
N PHE A 61 -3.73 -11.81 2.72
CA PHE A 61 -4.24 -10.68 3.49
C PHE A 61 -4.82 -11.10 4.83
N GLU A 62 -5.40 -12.30 4.95
CA GLU A 62 -5.78 -12.88 6.24
C GLU A 62 -4.57 -12.95 7.19
N GLU A 63 -3.47 -13.54 6.74
CA GLU A 63 -2.25 -13.66 7.57
C GLU A 63 -1.63 -12.31 7.91
N ILE A 64 -1.61 -11.36 6.98
CA ILE A 64 -1.12 -10.00 7.27
C ILE A 64 -2.05 -9.30 8.28
N SER A 65 -3.37 -9.53 8.20
CA SER A 65 -4.34 -8.94 9.11
C SER A 65 -4.17 -9.43 10.54
N VAL A 66 -3.84 -10.71 10.72
CA VAL A 66 -3.48 -11.27 12.04
C VAL A 66 -2.34 -10.48 12.68
N LEU A 67 -1.30 -10.11 11.93
CA LEU A 67 -0.19 -9.31 12.47
C LEU A 67 -0.66 -7.96 13.02
N ALA A 68 -1.63 -7.32 12.37
CA ALA A 68 -2.16 -6.04 12.79
C ALA A 68 -3.11 -6.17 14.00
N LEU A 69 -4.06 -7.11 13.93
CA LEU A 69 -5.07 -7.32 14.98
C LEU A 69 -4.46 -7.83 16.29
N HIS A 70 -3.32 -8.53 16.22
CA HIS A 70 -2.54 -8.95 17.39
C HIS A 70 -1.45 -7.94 17.80
N HIS A 71 -1.44 -6.74 17.24
CA HIS A 71 -0.51 -5.65 17.58
C HIS A 71 0.98 -5.97 17.36
N LEU A 72 1.30 -6.87 16.43
CA LEU A 72 2.69 -7.15 16.00
C LEU A 72 3.19 -6.11 14.99
N ILE A 73 2.28 -5.52 14.23
CA ILE A 73 2.51 -4.32 13.43
C ILE A 73 1.41 -3.29 13.73
N PRO A 74 1.73 -1.99 13.90
CA PRO A 74 0.72 -0.97 14.07
C PRO A 74 -0.19 -0.90 12.84
N GLU A 75 -1.49 -0.92 13.07
CA GLU A 75 -2.51 -0.72 12.05
C GLU A 75 -2.29 0.55 11.25
N ALA A 76 -1.86 1.64 11.90
CA ALA A 76 -1.55 2.90 11.23
C ALA A 76 -0.47 2.74 10.15
N LEU A 77 0.57 1.93 10.39
CA LEU A 77 1.61 1.67 9.38
C LEU A 77 1.05 0.85 8.23
N LEU A 78 0.26 -0.18 8.54
CA LEU A 78 -0.29 -1.08 7.54
C LEU A 78 -1.34 -0.36 6.67
N PHE A 79 -2.27 0.38 7.26
CA PHE A 79 -3.36 1.05 6.56
C PHE A 79 -2.92 2.31 5.79
N ASP A 80 -1.82 2.94 6.19
CA ASP A 80 -1.17 3.98 5.37
C ASP A 80 -0.51 3.40 4.11
N ALA A 81 0.06 2.20 4.22
CA ALA A 81 0.79 1.56 3.13
C ALA A 81 -0.11 0.79 2.15
N PHE A 82 -1.23 0.25 2.62
CA PHE A 82 -2.06 -0.68 1.89
C PHE A 82 -3.54 -0.28 1.87
N ALA A 83 -4.21 -0.56 0.76
CA ALA A 83 -5.65 -0.31 0.59
C ALA A 83 -6.51 -1.52 1.02
N PHE A 84 -6.38 -1.97 2.28
CA PHE A 84 -7.06 -3.18 2.80
C PHE A 84 -8.57 -3.21 2.58
N ASP A 85 -9.24 -2.07 2.67
CA ASP A 85 -10.67 -1.92 2.37
C ASP A 85 -10.98 -2.24 0.90
N LEU A 86 -10.23 -1.65 -0.02
CA LEU A 86 -10.40 -1.84 -1.45
C LEU A 86 -9.99 -3.24 -1.89
N TYR A 87 -8.95 -3.81 -1.26
CA TYR A 87 -8.53 -5.18 -1.51
C TYR A 87 -9.59 -6.17 -1.05
N TRP A 88 -10.21 -5.94 0.11
CA TRP A 88 -11.34 -6.75 0.55
C TRP A 88 -12.53 -6.59 -0.40
N ASP A 89 -12.90 -5.38 -0.79
CA ASP A 89 -14.02 -5.16 -1.69
C ASP A 89 -13.86 -5.86 -3.05
N GLU A 90 -12.63 -6.03 -3.52
CA GLU A 90 -12.31 -6.78 -4.73
C GLU A 90 -12.38 -8.31 -4.54
N LEU A 91 -12.11 -8.82 -3.34
CA LEU A 91 -11.99 -10.26 -3.06
C LEU A 91 -13.20 -10.85 -2.32
N ARG A 92 -14.06 -10.01 -1.73
CA ARG A 92 -15.08 -10.43 -0.77
C ARG A 92 -16.14 -11.37 -1.35
N GLU A 93 -16.49 -11.21 -2.63
CA GLU A 93 -17.57 -12.01 -3.22
C GLU A 93 -17.18 -13.49 -3.29
N ASP A 94 -15.96 -13.78 -3.74
CA ASP A 94 -15.41 -15.15 -3.76
C ASP A 94 -15.19 -15.71 -2.37
N VAL A 95 -14.72 -14.87 -1.42
CA VAL A 95 -14.56 -15.29 -0.02
C VAL A 95 -15.91 -15.68 0.59
N LEU A 96 -16.95 -14.86 0.41
CA LEU A 96 -18.29 -15.13 0.94
C LEU A 96 -18.94 -16.34 0.27
N ALA A 97 -18.75 -16.51 -1.04
CA ALA A 97 -19.21 -17.71 -1.75
C ALA A 97 -18.55 -18.97 -1.17
N LEU A 98 -17.24 -18.95 -0.94
CA LEU A 98 -16.51 -20.08 -0.37
C LEU A 98 -16.95 -20.38 1.08
N ARG A 99 -17.22 -19.36 1.89
CA ARG A 99 -17.80 -19.55 3.24
C ARG A 99 -19.11 -20.33 3.16
N ALA A 100 -19.99 -19.97 2.22
CA ALA A 100 -21.27 -20.64 2.02
C ALA A 100 -21.11 -22.08 1.52
N GLU A 101 -20.20 -22.32 0.58
CA GLU A 101 -19.94 -23.66 0.02
C GLU A 101 -19.33 -24.62 1.05
N THR A 102 -18.39 -24.13 1.86
CA THR A 102 -17.63 -24.95 2.81
C THR A 102 -18.27 -25.04 4.19
N GLY A 103 -19.20 -24.13 4.51
CA GLY A 103 -19.74 -23.96 5.86
C GLY A 103 -18.74 -23.36 6.85
N ASN A 104 -17.60 -22.83 6.38
CA ASN A 104 -16.60 -22.19 7.24
C ASN A 104 -16.84 -20.68 7.30
N GLU A 105 -17.73 -20.24 8.20
CA GLU A 105 -18.09 -18.82 8.35
C GLU A 105 -16.92 -17.89 8.71
N LYS A 106 -15.83 -18.44 9.27
CA LYS A 106 -14.67 -17.66 9.73
C LYS A 106 -13.57 -17.52 8.68
N PHE A 107 -13.74 -18.09 7.50
CA PHE A 107 -12.74 -18.03 6.47
C PHE A 107 -12.42 -16.58 6.09
N CYS A 108 -11.17 -16.13 6.24
CA CYS A 108 -10.75 -14.74 6.04
C CYS A 108 -11.44 -13.69 6.95
N GLU A 109 -11.86 -14.08 8.16
CA GLU A 109 -12.49 -13.17 9.14
C GLU A 109 -11.55 -12.04 9.58
N ASN A 110 -10.25 -12.30 9.78
CA ASN A 110 -9.32 -11.25 10.20
C ASN A 110 -9.11 -10.22 9.09
N PHE A 111 -9.09 -10.65 7.83
CA PHE A 111 -9.03 -9.74 6.68
C PHE A 111 -10.26 -8.83 6.59
N GLU A 112 -11.45 -9.39 6.81
CA GLU A 112 -12.69 -8.62 6.87
C GLU A 112 -12.66 -7.55 7.98
N ILE A 113 -12.26 -7.95 9.19
CA ILE A 113 -12.13 -7.03 10.34
C ILE A 113 -11.08 -5.95 10.05
N ALA A 114 -9.92 -6.32 9.51
CA ALA A 114 -8.87 -5.37 9.17
C ALA A 114 -9.32 -4.40 8.06
N ALA A 115 -10.12 -4.85 7.10
CA ALA A 115 -10.70 -4.00 6.07
C ALA A 115 -11.69 -2.98 6.66
N GLU A 116 -12.55 -3.39 7.59
CA GLU A 116 -13.43 -2.48 8.33
C GLU A 116 -12.64 -1.44 9.12
N ARG A 117 -11.63 -1.88 9.87
CA ARG A 117 -10.75 -0.96 10.62
C ARG A 117 -9.97 -0.03 9.70
N ALA A 118 -9.59 -0.48 8.51
CA ALA A 118 -8.96 0.38 7.51
C ALA A 118 -9.92 1.46 6.97
N ARG A 119 -11.22 1.15 6.83
CA ARG A 119 -12.24 2.16 6.47
C ARG A 119 -12.37 3.21 7.57
N ASP A 120 -12.44 2.79 8.84
CA ASP A 120 -12.46 3.71 9.99
C ASP A 120 -11.19 4.58 10.01
N TYR A 121 -10.03 3.97 9.76
CA TYR A 121 -8.74 4.67 9.68
C TYR A 121 -8.76 5.80 8.63
N ARG A 122 -9.29 5.53 7.43
CA ARG A 122 -9.39 6.50 6.32
C ARG A 122 -10.47 7.54 6.53
N HIS A 123 -11.57 7.19 7.21
CA HIS A 123 -12.60 8.16 7.58
C HIS A 123 -11.99 9.30 8.42
N ASP A 124 -11.13 8.95 9.38
CA ASP A 124 -10.46 9.91 10.27
C ASP A 124 -9.21 10.56 9.63
N ARG A 125 -8.65 9.94 8.60
CA ARG A 125 -7.47 10.40 7.86
C ARG A 125 -7.73 10.34 6.35
N PRO A 126 -8.63 11.19 5.83
CA PRO A 126 -8.91 11.21 4.40
C PRO A 126 -7.60 11.46 3.64
N PRO A 127 -7.48 10.96 2.38
CA PRO A 127 -6.23 11.05 1.62
C PRO A 127 -5.70 12.48 1.66
N LYS A 128 -4.38 12.64 1.65
CA LYS A 128 -3.73 13.95 1.50
C LYS A 128 -4.06 14.54 0.12
N LEU A 129 -5.30 14.99 -0.05
CA LEU A 129 -5.78 15.74 -1.20
C LEU A 129 -5.11 17.10 -1.07
N ARG A 130 -4.04 17.25 -1.83
CA ARG A 130 -3.13 18.40 -1.95
C ARG A 130 -2.02 18.37 -0.92
N TRP A 131 -0.80 18.22 -1.43
CA TRP A 131 0.37 18.87 -0.84
C TRP A 131 0.02 20.36 -0.74
N LYS A 132 -0.53 20.80 0.39
CA LYS A 132 -0.72 22.23 0.66
C LYS A 132 0.68 22.80 0.70
N HIS A 133 1.08 23.50 -0.36
CA HIS A 133 2.16 24.48 -0.27
C HIS A 133 1.81 25.38 0.91
N ARG A 134 2.54 25.20 2.01
CA ARG A 134 2.36 25.99 3.22
C ARG A 134 2.89 27.39 2.93
N GLY A 135 1.99 28.26 2.46
CA GLY A 135 2.12 29.71 2.51
C GLY A 135 3.23 30.31 1.64
N GLY A 136 2.88 31.38 0.94
CA GLY A 136 3.88 32.34 0.48
C GLY A 136 4.65 32.89 1.69
N GLY A 137 5.96 32.72 1.65
CA GLY A 137 6.92 33.17 2.65
C GLY A 137 8.24 32.49 2.31
N GLU A 138 9.27 33.29 2.01
CA GLU A 138 10.57 32.88 1.49
C GLU A 138 11.05 31.52 2.03
N ALA A 139 11.29 30.58 1.11
CA ALA A 139 11.76 29.24 1.44
C ALA A 139 13.21 29.28 1.97
N PRO A 140 13.50 28.72 3.15
CA PRO A 140 14.85 28.27 3.46
C PRO A 140 15.19 27.06 2.57
N GLN A 141 16.41 27.04 2.03
CA GLN A 141 16.90 25.99 1.13
C GLN A 141 16.65 24.58 1.68
N ASP A 142 16.00 23.73 0.87
CA ASP A 142 15.82 22.30 1.16
C ASP A 142 17.17 21.59 1.35
N PRO A 143 17.33 20.69 2.33
CA PRO A 143 18.46 19.78 2.39
C PRO A 143 18.39 18.77 1.22
N PRO A 144 19.53 18.36 0.64
CA PRO A 144 19.55 17.64 -0.62
C PRO A 144 19.19 16.16 -0.41
N GLY A 145 17.94 15.81 -0.69
CA GLY A 145 17.45 14.44 -0.55
C GLY A 145 16.21 14.15 -1.37
N GLY A 146 16.14 14.63 -2.61
CA GLY A 146 15.05 14.32 -3.55
C GLY A 146 15.54 13.42 -4.68
N LEU A 147 14.87 12.28 -4.88
CA LEU A 147 14.99 11.45 -6.09
C LEU A 147 14.42 12.23 -7.30
N GLY A 148 15.19 13.22 -7.76
CA GLY A 148 14.94 13.92 -9.00
C GLY A 148 15.32 13.04 -10.19
N VAL A 149 14.51 13.09 -11.25
CA VAL A 149 14.82 12.55 -12.56
C VAL A 149 16.28 12.91 -12.89
N ARG A 150 17.14 11.89 -12.99
CA ARG A 150 18.58 12.07 -13.24
C ARG A 150 18.72 12.79 -14.57
N ARG A 151 19.15 14.07 -14.57
CA ARG A 151 19.55 14.76 -15.80
C ARG A 151 20.58 13.88 -16.52
N PRO A 152 20.54 13.75 -17.87
CA PRO A 152 21.59 13.04 -18.59
C PRO A 152 22.93 13.69 -18.24
N GLY A 153 23.77 12.95 -17.51
CA GLY A 153 25.11 13.42 -17.17
C GLY A 153 25.98 13.50 -18.43
N PRO A 154 27.07 14.29 -18.40
CA PRO A 154 28.05 14.29 -19.48
C PRO A 154 28.56 12.86 -19.72
N ARG A 155 28.68 12.46 -20.99
CA ARG A 155 29.26 11.15 -21.35
C ARG A 155 30.66 11.01 -20.73
N PRO A 156 31.02 9.84 -20.17
CA PRO A 156 32.38 9.58 -19.73
C PRO A 156 33.36 9.78 -20.89
N ARG A 157 34.49 10.46 -20.63
CA ARG A 157 35.59 10.59 -21.60
C ARG A 157 36.06 9.17 -21.98
N GLY A 158 35.92 8.80 -23.25
CA GLY A 158 36.33 7.50 -23.78
C GLY A 158 35.18 6.58 -24.22
N ALA A 159 33.91 7.00 -24.13
CA ALA A 159 32.81 6.24 -24.73
C ALA A 159 32.97 6.21 -26.27
N PRO A 160 32.94 5.02 -26.91
CA PRO A 160 33.03 4.93 -28.37
C PRO A 160 31.84 5.65 -29.02
N SER A 161 32.11 6.49 -30.01
CA SER A 161 31.09 7.14 -30.80
C SER A 161 30.32 6.07 -31.58
N ALA A 162 29.01 5.99 -31.36
CA ALA A 162 28.11 5.21 -32.21
C ALA A 162 28.28 5.64 -33.68
N PRO A 163 28.16 4.71 -34.65
CA PRO A 163 28.41 5.01 -36.06
C PRO A 163 27.38 6.01 -36.61
N SER A 164 27.86 6.97 -37.39
CA SER A 164 27.03 7.97 -38.06
C SER A 164 26.04 7.32 -39.04
N PRO A 165 24.81 7.84 -39.17
CA PRO A 165 23.87 7.37 -40.16
C PRO A 165 24.31 7.87 -41.54
N VAL A 166 24.55 6.96 -42.48
CA VAL A 166 24.73 7.33 -43.89
C VAL A 166 23.35 7.71 -44.42
N GLY A 167 23.20 8.99 -44.74
CA GLY A 167 22.02 9.55 -45.36
C GLY A 167 21.82 9.01 -46.77
N SER A 168 20.55 8.89 -47.14
CA SER A 168 20.08 8.66 -48.49
C SER A 168 20.36 9.88 -49.37
N THR A 169 20.90 9.67 -50.57
CA THR A 169 20.65 10.52 -51.73
C THR A 169 20.66 9.66 -52.99
N GLU A 170 19.57 9.79 -53.75
CA GLU A 170 19.36 9.27 -55.10
C GLU A 170 20.41 9.79 -56.09
N THR A 171 20.78 8.95 -57.05
CA THR A 171 20.73 9.23 -58.50
C THR A 171 20.78 7.94 -59.28
#